data_AF-A0A5N4D9B2-F1
#
_entry.id   AF-A0A5N4D9B2-F1
#
_cell.length_a   1.000
_cell.length_b   1.000
_cell.length_c   1.000
_cell.angle_alpha   90.00
_cell.angle_beta   90.00
_cell.angle_gamma   90.00
#
_symmetry.space_group_name_H-M   'P 1'
#
loop_
_entity.id
_entity.type
_entity.pdbx_description
1 polymer ?
#
loop_
_entity_poly.entity_id
_entity_poly.type
_entity_poly.pdbx_seq_one_letter_code
_entity_poly.pdbx_strand_id
1 'polypeptide(L)'
;MPTSINDQLVKEGLASYEAGYTLKDNSKKHIEVWDPSPEEIISNEVNSLNPVFAKSLPNENLQSLYNKELPVHICNVISPEKIYVQWLLTENLLNSLGEKMFAVYENSKWEPIKWENDMHCAVKIPDKNQWRRGQIIRVITDTLVKVLLYDVGVELVVNTNCLRELQENLKTMGRLSLECSLVDIR
;
A
#
# COMPACT_ATOMS: atom_id res chain seq x y z
N MET A 1 -18.79 -39.29 -4.64
CA MET A 1 -18.94 -38.12 -5.52
C MET A 1 -19.11 -36.91 -4.64
N PRO A 2 -18.38 -35.79 -4.85
CA PRO A 2 -18.63 -34.57 -4.09
C PRO A 2 -20.04 -34.08 -4.43
N THR A 3 -20.85 -33.83 -3.39
CA THR A 3 -22.21 -33.29 -3.53
C THR A 3 -22.09 -31.83 -3.94
N SER A 4 -22.84 -31.40 -4.96
CA SER A 4 -22.83 -29.98 -5.36
C SER A 4 -23.35 -29.12 -4.21
N ILE A 5 -22.84 -27.90 -4.07
CA ILE A 5 -23.34 -26.91 -3.10
C ILE A 5 -24.86 -26.73 -3.27
N ASN A 6 -25.36 -26.78 -4.51
CA ASN A 6 -26.78 -26.69 -4.81
C ASN A 6 -27.58 -27.82 -4.16
N ASP A 7 -27.07 -29.05 -4.18
CA ASP A 7 -27.74 -30.20 -3.57
C ASP A 7 -27.76 -30.09 -2.04
N GLN A 8 -26.69 -29.52 -1.47
CA GLN A 8 -26.60 -29.29 -0.03
C GLN A 8 -27.60 -28.23 0.43
N LEU A 9 -27.74 -27.13 -0.30
CA LEU A 9 -28.72 -26.07 0.00
C LEU A 9 -30.17 -26.56 -0.09
N VAL A 10 -30.47 -27.41 -1.08
CA VAL A 10 -31.80 -28.04 -1.18
C VAL A 10 -32.04 -28.99 0.00
N LYS A 11 -31.05 -29.79 0.38
CA LYS A 11 -31.14 -30.69 1.54
C LYS A 11 -31.34 -29.94 2.86
N GLU A 12 -30.72 -28.77 2.99
CA GLU A 12 -30.83 -27.91 4.18
C GLU A 12 -32.11 -27.06 4.17
N GLY A 13 -32.97 -27.17 3.15
CA GLY A 13 -34.21 -26.41 3.04
C GLY A 13 -34.00 -24.92 2.76
N LEU A 14 -32.78 -24.54 2.40
CA LEU A 14 -32.39 -23.18 2.03
C LEU A 14 -32.69 -22.88 0.56
N ALA A 15 -32.95 -23.92 -0.24
CA ALA A 15 -33.35 -23.84 -1.63
C ALA A 15 -34.38 -24.93 -1.97
N SER A 16 -35.07 -24.77 -3.10
CA SER A 16 -35.92 -25.81 -3.68
C SER A 16 -35.74 -25.82 -5.20
N TYR A 17 -35.85 -26.99 -5.84
CA TYR A 17 -35.95 -27.05 -7.29
C TYR A 17 -37.30 -26.45 -7.73
N GLU A 18 -37.29 -25.45 -8.60
CA GLU A 18 -38.54 -24.99 -9.23
C GLU A 18 -39.03 -26.05 -10.24
N ALA A 19 -40.22 -26.59 -9.99
CA ALA A 19 -40.91 -27.47 -10.92
C ALA A 19 -41.46 -26.63 -12.09
N GLY A 20 -40.66 -26.43 -13.14
CA GLY A 20 -41.09 -25.70 -14.33
C GLY A 20 -39.99 -25.17 -15.24
N TYR A 21 -38.72 -25.25 -14.88
CA TYR A 21 -37.63 -24.79 -15.74
C TYR A 21 -37.29 -25.82 -16.82
N THR A 22 -38.04 -25.79 -17.93
CA THR A 22 -37.49 -26.24 -19.20
C THR A 22 -36.51 -25.18 -19.69
N LEU A 23 -35.31 -25.58 -20.12
CA LEU A 23 -34.37 -24.71 -20.83
C LEU A 23 -35.10 -24.09 -22.02
N LYS A 24 -35.65 -22.89 -21.82
CA LYS A 24 -36.12 -22.06 -22.92
C LYS A 24 -34.87 -21.49 -23.55
N ASP A 25 -34.55 -22.00 -24.73
CA ASP A 25 -33.56 -21.46 -25.67
C ASP A 25 -34.03 -20.11 -26.22
N ASN A 26 -34.22 -19.15 -25.32
CA ASN A 26 -34.55 -17.76 -25.59
C ASN A 26 -33.86 -16.93 -24.53
N SER A 27 -32.57 -16.67 -24.80
CA SER A 27 -31.71 -15.74 -24.09
C SER A 27 -32.21 -14.29 -24.20
N LYS A 28 -33.36 -13.99 -23.59
CA LYS A 28 -33.58 -12.63 -23.12
C LYS A 28 -32.72 -12.49 -21.87
N LYS A 29 -31.49 -11.99 -22.07
CA LYS A 29 -30.62 -11.53 -20.99
C LYS A 29 -31.44 -10.65 -20.06
N HIS A 30 -31.82 -11.17 -18.90
CA HIS A 30 -32.14 -10.30 -17.79
C HIS A 30 -30.84 -9.54 -17.50
N ILE A 31 -30.88 -8.23 -17.70
CA ILE A 31 -29.80 -7.33 -17.35
C ILE A 31 -29.88 -7.19 -15.84
N GLU A 32 -29.37 -8.19 -15.13
CA GLU A 32 -29.04 -8.01 -13.72
C GLU A 32 -27.86 -7.05 -13.69
N VAL A 33 -28.14 -5.80 -13.31
CA VAL A 33 -27.13 -4.78 -13.06
C VAL A 33 -26.53 -5.11 -11.70
N TRP A 34 -25.51 -5.97 -11.73
CA TRP A 34 -24.64 -6.16 -10.58
C TRP A 34 -23.69 -4.97 -10.53
N ASP A 35 -23.42 -4.45 -9.32
CA ASP A 35 -22.31 -3.54 -9.15
C ASP A 35 -21.03 -4.24 -9.68
N PRO A 36 -20.20 -3.54 -10.47
CA PRO A 36 -18.98 -4.11 -11.00
C PRO A 36 -18.11 -4.66 -9.87
N SER A 37 -17.38 -5.75 -10.13
CA SER A 37 -16.52 -6.31 -9.09
C SER A 37 -15.46 -5.29 -8.67
N PRO A 38 -14.92 -5.37 -7.43
CA PRO A 38 -13.85 -4.47 -7.00
C PRO A 38 -12.70 -4.41 -8.01
N GLU A 39 -12.36 -5.53 -8.64
CA GLU A 39 -11.32 -5.63 -9.67
C GLU A 39 -11.70 -4.89 -10.97
N GLU A 40 -12.98 -4.92 -11.37
CA GLU A 40 -13.50 -4.20 -12.54
C GLU A 40 -13.55 -2.69 -12.29
N ILE A 41 -13.89 -2.26 -11.07
CA ILE A 41 -13.85 -0.84 -10.69
C ILE A 41 -12.42 -0.33 -10.75
N ILE A 42 -11.48 -1.04 -10.12
CA ILE A 42 -10.06 -0.68 -10.09
C ILE A 42 -9.49 -0.56 -11.50
N SER A 43 -9.74 -1.55 -12.36
CA SER A 43 -9.21 -1.54 -13.73
C SER A 43 -9.75 -0.38 -14.57
N ASN A 44 -11.03 -0.03 -14.43
CA ASN A 44 -11.62 1.10 -15.13
C ASN A 44 -11.09 2.46 -14.62
N GLU A 45 -10.92 2.62 -13.31
CA GLU A 45 -10.37 3.83 -12.71
C GLU A 45 -8.90 4.04 -13.10
N VAL A 46 -8.08 2.99 -13.06
CA VAL A 46 -6.67 3.04 -13.47
C VAL A 46 -6.53 3.45 -14.94
N ASN A 47 -7.42 2.98 -15.82
CA ASN A 47 -7.41 3.35 -17.24
C ASN A 47 -7.90 4.78 -17.50
N SER A 48 -8.71 5.36 -16.61
CA SER A 48 -9.21 6.74 -16.71
C SER A 48 -8.20 7.79 -16.24
N LEU A 49 -7.25 7.39 -15.39
CA LEU A 49 -6.25 8.28 -14.81
C LEU A 49 -5.10 8.53 -15.80
N ASN A 50 -4.98 9.78 -16.27
CA ASN A 50 -3.88 10.20 -17.12
C ASN A 50 -2.51 9.91 -16.44
N PRO A 51 -1.50 9.40 -17.19
CA PRO A 51 -0.16 9.06 -16.65
C PRO A 51 0.64 10.28 -16.15
N VAL A 52 0.08 11.48 -16.23
CA VAL A 52 0.70 12.75 -15.82
C VAL A 52 0.90 12.84 -14.30
N PHE A 53 0.13 12.07 -13.50
CA PHE A 53 0.28 12.01 -12.03
C PHE A 53 1.53 11.23 -11.55
N ALA A 54 2.26 10.56 -12.44
CA ALA A 54 3.34 9.64 -12.06
C ALA A 54 4.70 10.29 -11.70
N LYS A 55 4.81 11.63 -11.67
CA LYS A 55 6.11 12.30 -11.46
C LYS A 55 6.49 12.57 -10.01
N SER A 56 5.55 12.56 -9.09
CA SER A 56 5.78 12.70 -7.65
C SER A 56 4.44 12.59 -6.95
N LEU A 57 4.39 11.99 -5.76
CA LEU A 57 3.24 12.22 -4.89
C LEU A 57 3.13 13.74 -4.69
N PRO A 58 2.00 14.38 -5.02
CA PRO A 58 1.84 15.78 -4.74
C PRO A 58 1.82 15.90 -3.21
N ASN A 59 2.92 16.38 -2.66
CA ASN A 59 2.86 17.24 -1.49
C ASN A 59 2.02 18.51 -1.80
N GLU A 60 1.65 18.69 -3.08
CA GLU A 60 0.79 19.73 -3.61
C GLU A 60 -0.67 19.49 -3.22
N ASN A 61 -0.98 20.05 -2.05
CA ASN A 61 -2.28 20.50 -1.62
C ASN A 61 -3.37 19.41 -1.51
N LEU A 62 -3.32 18.63 -0.43
CA LEU A 62 -4.40 17.72 0.01
C LEU A 62 -5.79 18.40 -0.01
N GLN A 63 -5.87 19.74 0.12
CA GLN A 63 -7.13 20.48 0.00
C GLN A 63 -7.79 20.33 -1.37
N SER A 64 -7.01 20.17 -2.44
CA SER A 64 -7.53 19.93 -3.80
C SER A 64 -8.16 18.54 -3.98
N LEU A 65 -7.94 17.66 -3.00
CA LEU A 65 -8.44 16.29 -2.95
C LEU A 65 -9.63 16.14 -2.00
N TYR A 66 -10.09 17.24 -1.40
CA TYR A 66 -11.25 17.23 -0.52
C TYR A 66 -12.48 16.65 -1.25
N ASN A 67 -13.17 15.70 -0.60
CA ASN A 67 -14.31 14.96 -1.13
C ASN A 67 -14.06 14.20 -2.44
N LYS A 68 -12.81 13.84 -2.76
CA LYS A 68 -12.50 12.95 -3.87
C LYS A 68 -12.29 11.52 -3.36
N GLU A 69 -12.85 10.57 -4.11
CA GLU A 69 -12.55 9.16 -3.96
C GLU A 69 -11.31 8.83 -4.77
N LEU A 70 -10.35 8.17 -4.15
CA LEU A 70 -9.05 7.90 -4.74
C LEU A 70 -8.66 6.46 -4.44
N PRO A 71 -8.30 5.67 -5.46
CA PRO A 71 -7.88 4.29 -5.25
C PRO A 71 -6.53 4.28 -4.53
N VAL A 72 -6.51 3.62 -3.38
CA VAL A 72 -5.32 3.47 -2.54
C VAL A 72 -5.09 2.01 -2.17
N HIS A 73 -3.82 1.68 -1.95
CA HIS A 73 -3.39 0.43 -1.34
C HIS A 73 -3.13 0.67 0.15
N ILE A 74 -3.67 -0.19 1.01
CA ILE A 74 -3.36 -0.16 2.45
C ILE A 74 -2.02 -0.85 2.68
N CYS A 75 -1.03 -0.11 3.16
CA CYS A 75 0.35 -0.60 3.28
C CYS A 75 0.69 -1.04 4.70
N ASN A 76 0.12 -0.37 5.70
CA ASN A 76 0.29 -0.75 7.09
C ASN A 76 -0.93 -0.30 7.92
N VAL A 77 -1.34 -1.12 8.88
CA VAL A 77 -2.47 -0.82 9.79
C VAL A 77 -1.97 -0.96 11.22
N ILE A 78 -2.00 0.14 11.98
CA ILE A 78 -1.65 0.14 13.39
C ILE A 78 -2.92 0.14 14.23
N SER A 79 -3.86 1.01 13.88
CA SER A 79 -5.19 1.09 14.46
C SER A 79 -6.13 1.79 13.47
N PRO A 80 -7.44 1.83 13.72
CA PRO A 80 -8.37 2.57 12.87
C PRO A 80 -8.06 4.09 12.79
N GLU A 81 -7.37 4.64 13.79
CA GLU A 81 -6.89 6.03 13.84
C GLU A 81 -5.52 6.23 13.18
N LYS A 82 -4.82 5.13 12.85
CA LYS A 82 -3.46 5.19 12.29
C LYS A 82 -3.26 4.08 11.25
N ILE A 83 -3.62 4.42 10.02
CA ILE A 83 -3.49 3.61 8.82
C ILE A 83 -2.50 4.29 7.88
N TYR A 84 -1.67 3.54 7.19
CA TYR A 84 -0.82 4.04 6.12
C TYR A 84 -1.30 3.53 4.77
N VAL A 85 -1.47 4.45 3.84
CA VAL A 85 -1.92 4.17 2.48
C VAL A 85 -0.93 4.68 1.44
N GLN A 86 -0.86 3.99 0.31
CA GLN A 86 -0.16 4.42 -0.90
C GLN A 86 -1.17 4.63 -2.02
N TRP A 87 -0.91 5.57 -2.89
CA TRP A 87 -1.72 5.77 -4.07
C TRP A 87 -1.46 4.65 -5.05
N LEU A 88 -2.51 4.08 -5.63
CA LEU A 88 -2.36 2.96 -6.57
C LEU A 88 -1.47 3.35 -7.77
N LEU A 89 -1.61 4.59 -8.25
CA LEU A 89 -0.79 5.13 -9.35
C LEU A 89 0.72 5.26 -9.04
N THR A 90 1.11 5.16 -7.77
CA THR A 90 2.51 5.36 -7.33
C THR A 90 3.29 4.07 -7.14
N GLU A 91 2.70 2.91 -7.44
CA GLU A 91 3.36 1.60 -7.26
C GLU A 91 4.70 1.50 -8.02
N ASN A 92 4.71 1.93 -9.29
CA ASN A 92 5.93 1.95 -10.11
C ASN A 92 7.02 2.88 -9.53
N LEU A 93 6.61 3.95 -8.84
CA LEU A 93 7.54 4.89 -8.21
C LEU A 93 8.23 4.26 -7.00
N LEU A 94 7.49 3.48 -6.19
CA LEU A 94 8.05 2.75 -5.06
C LEU A 94 9.07 1.68 -5.51
N ASN A 95 8.75 0.96 -6.59
CA ASN A 95 9.65 -0.05 -7.16
C ASN A 95 10.93 0.60 -7.70
N SER A 96 10.80 1.66 -8.51
CA SER A 96 11.96 2.41 -9.02
C SER A 96 12.81 3.02 -7.90
N LEU A 97 12.17 3.51 -6.83
CA LEU A 97 12.89 4.00 -5.66
C LEU A 97 13.66 2.87 -4.96
N GLY A 98 13.05 1.70 -4.79
CA GLY A 98 13.72 0.53 -4.22
C GLY A 98 14.97 0.13 -4.99
N GLU A 99 14.91 0.12 -6.32
CA GLU A 99 16.05 -0.16 -7.20
C GLU A 99 17.15 0.89 -7.06
N LYS A 100 16.80 2.18 -7.04
CA LYS A 100 17.77 3.28 -6.84
C LYS A 100 18.45 3.20 -5.48
N MET A 101 17.67 2.95 -4.43
CA MET A 101 18.19 2.77 -3.07
C MET A 101 19.17 1.60 -3.02
N PHE A 102 18.80 0.47 -3.64
CA PHE A 102 19.66 -0.70 -3.70
C PHE A 102 20.98 -0.41 -4.43
N ALA A 103 20.92 0.18 -5.63
CA ALA A 103 22.09 0.51 -6.42
C ALA A 103 23.08 1.45 -5.71
N VAL A 104 22.56 2.40 -4.93
CA VAL A 104 23.39 3.35 -4.16
C VAL A 104 24.01 2.70 -2.92
N TYR A 105 23.26 1.88 -2.19
CA TYR A 105 23.63 1.50 -0.83
C TYR A 105 24.08 0.06 -0.64
N GLU A 106 23.83 -0.87 -1.58
CA GLU A 106 24.16 -2.29 -1.42
C GLU A 106 25.61 -2.52 -0.98
N ASN A 107 26.54 -1.83 -1.64
CA ASN A 107 27.98 -1.95 -1.38
C ASN A 107 28.54 -0.82 -0.51
N SER A 108 27.67 0.01 0.08
CA SER A 108 28.09 1.12 0.92
C SER A 108 28.60 0.66 2.28
N LYS A 109 29.66 1.31 2.77
CA LYS A 109 30.22 1.04 4.09
C LYS A 109 29.50 1.83 5.16
N TRP A 110 29.44 1.25 6.36
CA TRP A 110 28.91 1.95 7.52
C TRP A 110 29.87 3.05 7.97
N GLU A 111 29.29 4.14 8.48
CA GLU A 111 30.00 5.28 9.04
C GLU A 111 29.41 5.65 10.41
N PRO A 112 30.23 6.07 11.38
CA PRO A 112 29.80 6.44 12.72
C PRO A 112 29.13 7.83 12.69
N ILE A 113 27.85 7.85 12.33
CA ILE A 113 27.01 9.05 12.34
C ILE A 113 26.31 9.14 13.70
N LYS A 114 26.31 10.34 14.29
CA LYS A 114 25.47 10.64 15.46
C LYS A 114 24.04 10.86 15.00
N TRP A 115 23.20 9.84 15.16
CA TRP A 115 21.79 9.90 14.80
C TRP A 115 20.97 10.65 15.85
N GLU A 116 20.05 11.48 15.37
CA GLU A 116 19.11 12.26 16.17
C GLU A 116 17.70 12.06 15.62
N ASN A 117 16.67 12.41 16.41
CA ASN A 117 15.29 12.33 15.96
C ASN A 117 15.08 13.20 14.72
N ASP A 118 14.14 12.79 13.88
CA ASP A 118 13.75 13.41 12.61
C ASP A 118 14.80 13.38 11.49
N MET A 119 16.01 12.87 11.76
CA MET A 119 17.00 12.64 10.71
C MET A 119 16.49 11.62 9.69
N HIS A 120 16.68 11.94 8.41
CA HIS A 120 16.38 11.03 7.31
C HIS A 120 17.58 10.11 7.06
N CYS A 121 17.31 8.84 6.81
CA CYS A 121 18.33 7.80 6.63
C CYS A 121 17.94 6.84 5.51
N ALA A 122 18.93 6.17 4.96
CA ALA A 122 18.74 4.93 4.23
C ALA A 122 18.92 3.76 5.21
N VAL A 123 17.98 2.83 5.20
CA VAL A 123 17.91 1.70 6.14
C VAL A 123 18.05 0.41 5.36
N LYS A 124 19.04 -0.40 5.72
CA LYS A 124 19.13 -1.79 5.31
C LYS A 124 18.12 -2.60 6.12
N ILE A 125 17.18 -3.25 5.46
CA ILE A 125 16.18 -4.07 6.14
C ILE A 125 16.86 -5.37 6.61
N PRO A 126 16.83 -5.71 7.91
CA PRO A 126 17.37 -6.98 8.38
C PRO A 126 16.72 -8.16 7.64
N ASP A 127 17.52 -9.17 7.30
CA ASP A 127 17.09 -10.42 6.65
C ASP A 127 16.45 -10.26 5.26
N LYS A 128 16.39 -9.04 4.73
CA LYS A 128 15.94 -8.73 3.37
C LYS A 128 17.06 -7.98 2.67
N ASN A 129 17.47 -8.41 1.48
CA ASN A 129 18.47 -7.67 0.70
C ASN A 129 17.83 -6.41 0.07
N GLN A 130 17.32 -5.51 0.90
CA GLN A 130 16.54 -4.33 0.51
C GLN A 130 16.98 -3.12 1.30
N TRP A 131 17.02 -1.98 0.61
CA TRP A 131 17.25 -0.67 1.19
C TRP A 131 15.99 0.17 1.05
N ARG A 132 15.62 0.87 2.12
CA ARG A 132 14.43 1.73 2.18
C ARG A 132 14.80 3.08 2.76
N ARG A 133 14.03 4.12 2.40
CA ARG A 133 14.15 5.40 3.08
C ARG A 133 13.48 5.30 4.44
N GLY A 134 14.06 5.95 5.43
CA GLY A 134 13.53 5.98 6.78
C GLY A 134 13.78 7.32 7.47
N GLN A 135 13.03 7.57 8.54
CA GLN A 135 13.21 8.72 9.42
C GLN A 135 13.37 8.20 10.85
N ILE A 136 14.38 8.69 11.56
CA ILE A 136 14.59 8.34 12.96
C ILE A 136 13.43 8.93 13.77
N ILE A 137 12.61 8.08 14.37
CA ILE A 137 11.51 8.53 15.24
C ILE A 137 11.90 8.48 16.72
N ARG A 138 12.92 7.67 17.06
CA ARG A 138 13.47 7.61 18.42
C ARG A 138 14.87 7.01 18.44
N VAL A 139 15.83 7.66 19.09
CA VAL A 139 17.09 7.03 19.51
C VAL A 139 16.85 6.27 20.82
N ILE A 140 17.17 4.97 20.85
CA ILE A 140 16.96 4.12 22.04
C ILE A 140 18.27 4.01 22.82
N THR A 141 19.36 3.70 22.11
CA THR A 141 20.74 3.68 22.62
C THR A 141 21.68 4.19 21.52
N ASP A 142 22.98 4.31 21.80
CA ASP A 142 23.99 4.71 20.82
C ASP A 142 24.08 3.74 19.60
N THR A 143 23.59 2.51 19.76
CA THR A 143 23.65 1.46 18.73
C THR A 143 22.28 1.05 18.21
N LEU A 144 21.19 1.50 18.82
CA LEU A 144 19.84 1.05 18.50
C LEU A 144 18.89 2.23 18.34
N VAL A 145 18.19 2.26 17.20
CA VAL A 145 17.23 3.32 16.89
C VAL A 145 15.91 2.73 16.43
N LYS A 146 14.84 3.48 16.62
CA LYS A 146 13.53 3.24 16.02
C LYS A 146 13.37 4.15 14.80
N VAL A 147 13.02 3.54 13.67
CA VAL A 147 12.95 4.19 12.36
C VAL A 147 11.59 3.95 11.74
N LEU A 148 10.96 5.00 11.21
CA LEU A 148 9.79 4.90 10.36
C LEU A 148 10.23 4.78 8.91
N LEU A 149 9.91 3.68 8.25
CA LEU A 149 9.99 3.53 6.79
C LEU A 149 8.84 4.32 6.16
N TYR A 150 9.05 5.61 5.97
CA TYR A 150 7.98 6.57 5.65
C TYR A 150 7.41 6.45 4.24
N ASP A 151 7.92 5.51 3.43
CA ASP A 151 7.34 5.17 2.14
C ASP A 151 6.32 4.04 2.22
N VAL A 152 6.31 3.27 3.32
CA VAL A 152 5.41 2.12 3.53
C VAL A 152 4.70 2.15 4.89
N GLY A 153 4.98 3.16 5.72
CA GLY A 153 4.34 3.34 7.03
C GLY A 153 4.78 2.35 8.12
N VAL A 154 5.87 1.61 7.94
CA VAL A 154 6.31 0.56 8.88
C VAL A 154 7.35 1.11 9.84
N GLU A 155 7.15 0.89 11.14
CA GLU A 155 8.14 1.22 12.17
C GLU A 155 9.03 -0.01 12.46
N LEU A 156 10.35 0.20 12.52
CA LEU A 156 11.33 -0.85 12.79
C LEU A 156 12.33 -0.39 13.85
N VAL A 157 12.84 -1.34 14.62
CA VAL A 157 14.00 -1.12 15.50
C VAL A 157 15.21 -1.78 14.85
N VAL A 158 16.25 -0.99 14.58
CA VAL A 158 17.45 -1.45 13.87
C VAL A 158 18.72 -0.97 14.53
N ASN A 159 19.81 -1.71 14.32
CA ASN A 159 21.13 -1.26 14.73
C ASN A 159 21.62 -0.10 13.85
N THR A 160 22.37 0.84 14.40
CA THR A 160 22.93 1.97 13.63
C THR A 160 23.85 1.52 12.50
N ASN A 161 24.41 0.31 12.55
CA ASN A 161 25.18 -0.30 11.46
C ASN A 161 24.35 -0.55 10.18
N CYS A 162 23.03 -0.65 10.31
CA CYS A 162 22.09 -0.79 9.20
C CYS A 162 21.76 0.56 8.52
N LEU A 163 22.24 1.68 9.06
CA LEU A 163 21.91 3.00 8.57
C LEU A 163 23.01 3.60 7.70
N ARG A 164 22.60 4.44 6.75
CA ARG A 164 23.45 5.34 5.98
C ARG A 164 22.78 6.70 5.91
N GLU A 165 23.58 7.75 5.71
CA GLU A 165 23.02 9.05 5.35
C GLU A 165 22.23 8.93 4.04
N LEU A 166 21.02 9.48 4.04
CA LEU A 166 20.20 9.51 2.82
C LEU A 166 20.77 10.56 1.86
N GLN A 167 21.07 10.19 0.62
CA GLN A 167 21.57 11.13 -0.38
C GLN A 167 20.51 12.19 -0.72
N GLU A 168 20.94 13.42 -0.98
CA GLU A 168 20.04 14.56 -1.24
C GLU A 168 19.09 14.33 -2.42
N ASN A 169 19.56 13.70 -3.50
CA ASN A 169 18.73 13.35 -4.65
C ASN A 169 17.62 12.34 -4.33
N LEU A 170 17.75 11.58 -3.25
CA LEU A 170 16.72 10.64 -2.76
C LEU A 170 15.82 11.29 -1.71
N LYS A 171 16.23 12.41 -1.10
CA LYS A 171 15.41 13.24 -0.20
C LYS A 171 14.40 14.11 -0.94
N THR A 172 14.72 14.55 -2.16
CA THR A 172 13.84 15.43 -2.97
C THR A 172 12.52 14.79 -3.36
N MET A 173 12.47 13.45 -3.46
CA MET A 173 11.23 12.73 -3.69
C MET A 173 10.34 12.81 -2.44
N GLY A 174 9.07 13.19 -2.61
CA GLY A 174 8.09 13.16 -1.52
C GLY A 174 7.92 11.76 -0.91
N ARG A 175 7.33 11.69 0.28
CA ARG A 175 6.96 10.41 0.91
C ARG A 175 5.97 9.68 0.00
N LEU A 176 6.06 8.35 -0.07
CA LEU A 176 5.14 7.56 -0.89
C LEU A 176 3.95 7.00 -0.12
N SER A 177 3.98 6.99 1.22
CA SER A 177 2.81 6.67 2.04
C SER A 177 2.25 7.88 2.79
N LEU A 178 0.93 7.90 2.95
CA LEU A 178 0.20 8.87 3.75
C LEU A 178 -0.37 8.19 5.00
N GLU A 179 -0.31 8.88 6.13
CA GLU A 179 -1.02 8.48 7.34
C GLU A 179 -2.45 9.00 7.30
N CYS A 180 -3.43 8.14 7.61
CA CYS A 180 -4.84 8.50 7.67
C CYS A 180 -5.54 7.78 8.83
N SER A 181 -6.77 8.21 9.10
CA SER A 181 -7.69 7.60 10.05
C SER A 181 -9.04 7.40 9.37
N LEU A 182 -9.79 6.40 9.85
CA LEU A 182 -11.20 6.28 9.50
C LEU A 182 -12.00 7.32 10.28
N VAL A 183 -12.90 8.02 9.59
CA VAL A 183 -13.80 8.99 10.20
C VAL A 183 -14.98 8.29 10.87
N ASP A 184 -15.58 8.95 11.86
CA ASP A 184 -16.83 8.54 12.53
C ASP A 184 -16.81 7.17 13.25
N ILE A 185 -15.64 6.74 13.74
CA ILE A 185 -15.48 5.54 14.57
C ILE A 185 -14.78 5.85 15.90
N ARG A 186 -15.03 5.03 16.94
CA ARG A 186 -14.45 5.10 18.30
C ARG A 186 -14.21 3.72 18.88
#